data_AF-A0A3B8L2Q9-F1
#
_entry.id   AF-A0A3B8L2Q9-F1
#
_cell.length_a   1.000
_cell.length_b   1.000
_cell.length_c   1.000
_cell.angle_alpha   90.00
_cell.angle_beta   90.00
_cell.angle_gamma   90.00
#
_symmetry.space_group_name_H-M   'P 1'
#
loop_
_entity.id
_entity.type
_entity.pdbx_description
1 polymer ?
#
loop_
_entity_poly.entity_id
_entity_poly.type
_entity_poly.pdbx_seq_one_letter_code
_entity_poly.pdbx_strand_id
1 'polypeptide(L)'
;AADWDRDGLLDLVCHWGPANTKCQPMFVRNIGTRTEPRFDHPRPLSLWGQPLYNLMKHGPYWAVHDIDGDGRPDLLAGCAYGNYAFYRRTAMDMSARPTFQIGTARMLDP
;
A
#
# COMPACT_ATOMS: atom_id res chain seq x y z
N ALA A 1 5.37 -9.95 5.69
CA ALA A 1 6.67 -9.44 5.20
C ALA A 1 6.66 -9.50 3.68
N ALA A 2 7.28 -8.53 3.03
CA ALA A 2 7.38 -8.45 1.56
C ALA A 2 8.57 -7.55 1.19
N ASP A 3 9.13 -7.70 0.01
CA ASP A 3 10.14 -6.77 -0.54
C ASP A 3 9.42 -5.50 -1.04
N TRP A 4 9.05 -4.61 -0.12
CA TRP A 4 8.13 -3.51 -0.39
C TRP A 4 8.79 -2.42 -1.23
N ASP A 5 10.08 -2.16 -1.01
CA ASP A 5 10.81 -1.15 -1.77
C ASP A 5 11.68 -1.71 -2.90
N ARG A 6 11.65 -3.03 -3.11
CA ARG A 6 12.33 -3.75 -4.19
C ARG A 6 13.85 -3.67 -4.11
N ASP A 7 14.41 -3.60 -2.91
CA ASP A 7 15.85 -3.72 -2.67
C ASP A 7 16.31 -5.18 -2.52
N GLY A 8 15.35 -6.11 -2.56
CA GLY A 8 15.59 -7.54 -2.43
C GLY A 8 15.47 -8.03 -0.99
N LEU A 9 15.44 -7.17 0.03
CA LEU A 9 15.29 -7.56 1.43
C LEU A 9 13.81 -7.68 1.79
N LEU A 10 13.49 -8.58 2.71
CA LEU A 10 12.12 -8.64 3.23
C LEU A 10 11.90 -7.52 4.23
N ASP A 11 10.93 -6.67 3.95
CA ASP A 11 10.43 -5.60 4.80
C ASP A 11 9.17 -6.01 5.58
N LEU A 12 8.76 -5.15 6.50
CA LEU A 12 7.48 -5.27 7.19
C LEU A 12 6.50 -4.21 6.72
N VAL A 13 5.26 -4.64 6.53
CA VAL A 13 4.09 -3.76 6.53
C VAL A 13 3.27 -4.12 7.75
N CYS A 14 3.13 -3.19 8.69
CA CYS A 14 2.50 -3.43 9.98
C CYS A 14 1.41 -2.42 10.27
N HIS A 15 0.62 -2.74 11.29
CA HIS A 15 -0.44 -1.89 11.81
C HIS A 15 0.12 -0.97 12.90
N TRP A 16 -0.27 0.31 12.86
CA TRP A 16 -0.06 1.24 13.96
C TRP A 16 -1.36 1.93 14.36
N GLY A 17 -1.53 2.15 15.66
CA GLY A 17 -2.68 2.83 16.25
C GLY A 17 -3.76 1.89 16.80
N PRO A 18 -4.84 2.44 17.38
CA PRO A 18 -5.95 1.65 17.88
C PRO A 18 -6.71 0.96 16.74
N ALA A 19 -7.28 -0.21 17.03
CA ALA A 19 -8.02 -1.01 16.06
C ALA A 19 -9.23 -0.30 15.44
N ASN A 20 -9.77 0.75 16.09
CA ASN A 20 -11.05 1.39 15.76
C ASN A 20 -10.97 2.81 15.18
N THR A 21 -9.90 3.55 15.44
CA THR A 21 -9.71 4.96 15.06
C THR A 21 -8.23 5.23 14.89
N LYS A 22 -7.84 6.03 13.89
CA LYS A 22 -6.43 6.35 13.61
C LYS A 22 -5.55 5.12 13.30
N CYS A 23 -6.16 4.03 12.82
CA CYS A 23 -5.44 2.89 12.26
C CYS A 23 -4.67 3.34 11.02
N GLN A 24 -3.38 3.02 10.97
CA GLN A 24 -2.48 3.40 9.89
C GLN A 24 -1.59 2.20 9.48
N PRO A 25 -1.49 1.90 8.17
CA PRO A 25 -0.46 1.01 7.67
C PRO A 25 0.91 1.68 7.72
N MET A 26 1.90 0.99 8.29
CA MET A 26 3.28 1.44 8.39
C MET A 26 4.18 0.53 7.57
N PHE A 27 5.10 1.13 6.82
CA PHE A 27 6.25 0.48 6.22
C PHE A 27 7.44 0.53 7.18
N VAL A 28 8.10 -0.60 7.37
CA VAL A 28 9.30 -0.72 8.17
C VAL A 28 10.37 -1.42 7.33
N ARG A 29 11.32 -0.62 6.83
CA ARG A 29 12.38 -1.08 5.94
C ARG A 29 13.37 -2.00 6.66
N ASN A 30 13.74 -3.11 6.05
CA ASN A 30 14.91 -3.86 6.47
C ASN A 30 16.20 -3.18 5.97
N ILE A 31 16.99 -2.67 6.91
CA ILE A 31 18.30 -2.03 6.71
C ILE A 31 19.47 -2.95 7.13
N GLY A 32 19.19 -4.21 7.43
CA GLY A 32 20.18 -5.23 7.77
C GLY A 32 20.52 -6.10 6.55
N THR A 33 20.47 -7.41 6.75
CA THR A 33 20.69 -8.40 5.69
C THR A 33 19.53 -9.40 5.63
N ARG A 34 19.58 -10.32 4.67
CA ARG A 34 18.60 -11.41 4.55
C ARG A 34 18.60 -12.35 5.75
N THR A 35 19.76 -12.59 6.35
CA THR A 35 19.94 -13.54 7.46
C THR A 35 19.99 -12.86 8.83
N GLU A 36 20.25 -11.56 8.86
CA GLU A 36 20.29 -10.74 10.06
C GLU A 36 19.52 -9.43 9.80
N PRO A 37 18.18 -9.47 9.84
CA PRO A 37 17.35 -8.31 9.55
C PRO A 37 17.47 -7.27 10.66
N ARG A 38 17.54 -6.00 10.27
CA ARG A 38 17.50 -4.84 11.16
C ARG A 38 16.50 -3.86 10.58
N PHE A 39 15.64 -3.27 11.40
CA PHE A 39 14.54 -2.46 10.88
C PHE A 39 14.72 -0.98 11.19
N ASP A 40 14.48 -0.13 10.20
CA ASP A 40 14.45 1.34 10.36
C ASP A 40 13.17 1.78 11.10
N HIS A 41 13.09 3.06 11.47
CA HIS A 41 11.88 3.63 12.04
C HIS A 41 10.67 3.48 11.10
N PRO A 42 9.50 3.04 11.61
CA PRO A 42 8.28 2.91 10.82
C PRO A 42 7.87 4.22 10.17
N ARG A 43 7.44 4.17 8.90
CA ARG A 43 6.90 5.31 8.15
C ARG A 43 5.52 4.99 7.63
N PRO A 44 4.58 5.95 7.63
CA PRO A 44 3.24 5.67 7.15
C PRO A 44 3.22 5.43 5.64
N LEU A 45 2.46 4.43 5.21
CA LEU A 45 2.14 4.32 3.79
C LEU A 45 1.22 5.47 3.40
N SER A 46 1.40 5.96 2.17
CA SER A 46 0.70 7.12 1.64
C SER A 46 -0.12 6.76 0.41
N LEU A 47 -1.11 7.61 0.13
CA LEU A 47 -1.88 7.60 -1.11
C LEU A 47 -2.03 9.05 -1.56
N TRP A 48 -1.55 9.35 -2.77
CA TRP A 48 -1.54 10.72 -3.30
C TRP A 48 -0.88 11.73 -2.35
N GLY A 49 0.29 11.38 -1.82
CA GLY A 49 1.10 12.23 -0.94
C GLY A 49 0.53 12.43 0.46
N GLN A 50 -0.60 11.80 0.80
CA GLN A 50 -1.20 11.87 2.12
C GLN A 50 -1.08 10.53 2.84
N PRO A 51 -0.71 10.51 4.12
CA PRO A 51 -0.65 9.26 4.87
C PRO A 51 -2.03 8.58 4.90
N LEU A 52 -2.05 7.26 4.70
CA LEU A 52 -3.26 6.46 4.79
C LEU A 52 -3.71 6.35 6.25
N TYR A 53 -4.99 6.65 6.50
CA TYR A 53 -5.62 6.56 7.81
C TYR A 53 -7.00 5.94 7.72
N ASN A 54 -7.46 5.40 8.86
CA ASN A 54 -8.86 4.99 9.07
C ASN A 54 -9.37 3.97 8.05
N LEU A 55 -8.48 3.13 7.52
CA LEU A 55 -8.88 2.10 6.57
C LEU A 55 -9.85 1.08 7.21
N MET A 56 -9.93 1.03 8.56
CA MET A 56 -10.40 -0.15 9.30
C MET A 56 -10.86 0.19 10.72
N LYS A 57 -11.92 -0.50 11.17
CA LYS A 57 -12.51 -0.39 12.52
C LYS A 57 -12.21 -1.60 13.44
N HIS A 58 -11.63 -2.68 12.90
CA HIS A 58 -11.36 -3.94 13.63
C HIS A 58 -10.03 -4.60 13.26
N GLY A 59 -9.02 -3.79 12.95
CA GLY A 59 -7.68 -4.25 12.60
C GLY A 59 -7.54 -4.65 11.13
N PRO A 60 -6.34 -4.52 10.55
CA PRO A 60 -6.07 -4.99 9.20
C PRO A 60 -5.77 -6.47 9.10
N TYR A 61 -6.30 -7.06 8.03
CA TYR A 61 -5.64 -8.15 7.35
C TYR A 61 -5.03 -7.59 6.06
N TRP A 62 -3.71 -7.42 6.03
CA TRP A 62 -3.01 -6.98 4.83
C TRP A 62 -2.56 -8.19 4.02
N ALA A 63 -2.69 -8.11 2.71
CA ALA A 63 -1.88 -8.89 1.79
C ALA A 63 -1.03 -7.93 0.95
N VAL A 64 0.26 -8.25 0.83
CA VAL A 64 1.20 -7.50 0.01
C VAL A 64 1.70 -8.43 -1.08
N HIS A 65 1.40 -8.09 -2.33
CA HIS A 65 1.80 -8.85 -3.49
C HIS A 65 1.72 -7.98 -4.74
N ASP A 66 2.36 -8.40 -5.83
CA ASP A 66 2.12 -7.81 -7.15
C ASP A 66 0.75 -8.30 -7.65
N ILE A 67 -0.31 -7.53 -7.38
CA ILE A 67 -1.69 -7.97 -7.61
C ILE A 67 -2.12 -7.62 -9.04
N ASP A 68 -1.62 -6.52 -9.59
CA ASP A 68 -1.95 -6.08 -10.94
C ASP A 68 -0.94 -6.53 -12.01
N GLY A 69 0.15 -7.19 -11.61
CA GLY A 69 1.15 -7.75 -12.52
C GLY A 69 2.13 -6.72 -13.08
N ASP A 70 2.30 -5.57 -12.42
CA ASP A 70 3.21 -4.51 -12.86
C ASP A 70 4.64 -4.61 -12.29
N GLY A 71 4.94 -5.70 -11.56
CA GLY A 71 6.25 -5.97 -10.99
C GLY A 71 6.54 -5.11 -9.76
N ARG A 72 5.51 -4.56 -9.12
CA ARG A 72 5.62 -3.84 -7.85
C ARG A 72 4.61 -4.36 -6.83
N PRO A 73 4.98 -4.41 -5.54
CA PRO A 73 4.06 -4.87 -4.51
C PRO A 73 2.96 -3.84 -4.25
N ASP A 74 1.72 -4.29 -4.41
CA ASP A 74 0.50 -3.60 -4.03
C ASP A 74 0.06 -3.95 -2.60
N LEU A 75 -0.94 -3.24 -2.09
CA LEU A 75 -1.56 -3.49 -0.79
C LEU A 75 -3.04 -3.83 -0.95
N LEU A 76 -3.43 -5.04 -0.53
CA LEU A 76 -4.82 -5.41 -0.31
C LEU A 76 -5.13 -5.34 1.19
N ALA A 77 -6.18 -4.61 1.54
CA ALA A 77 -6.58 -4.39 2.92
C ALA A 77 -7.98 -4.97 3.16
N GLY A 78 -8.07 -5.99 4.02
CA GLY A 78 -9.34 -6.52 4.50
C GLY A 78 -9.97 -5.58 5.51
N CYS A 79 -11.09 -4.96 5.15
CA CYS A 79 -11.86 -4.02 5.95
C CYS A 79 -13.00 -4.70 6.73
N ALA A 80 -13.76 -3.93 7.50
CA ALA A 80 -14.93 -4.44 8.18
C ALA A 80 -16.01 -4.92 7.19
N TYR A 81 -16.79 -5.92 7.61
CA TYR A 81 -17.95 -6.45 6.87
C TYR A 81 -17.60 -7.12 5.53
N GLY A 82 -16.44 -7.77 5.43
CA GLY A 82 -16.05 -8.54 4.24
C GLY A 82 -15.65 -7.68 3.03
N ASN A 83 -15.45 -6.39 3.23
CA ASN A 83 -14.97 -5.49 2.19
C ASN A 83 -13.45 -5.60 2.07
N TYR A 84 -12.93 -5.50 0.85
CA TYR A 84 -11.50 -5.46 0.59
C TYR A 84 -11.17 -4.22 -0.22
N ALA A 85 -10.25 -3.39 0.28
CA ALA A 85 -9.75 -2.23 -0.42
C ALA A 85 -8.41 -2.56 -1.08
N PHE A 86 -8.31 -2.30 -2.38
CA PHE A 86 -7.09 -2.47 -3.16
C PHE A 86 -6.39 -1.12 -3.35
N TYR A 87 -5.11 -1.06 -2.97
CA TYR A 87 -4.25 0.10 -3.16
C TYR A 87 -3.09 -0.29 -4.08
N ARG A 88 -3.16 0.21 -5.31
CA ARG A 88 -2.11 0.02 -6.30
C ARG A 88 -0.85 0.81 -5.93
N ARG A 89 0.32 0.20 -6.07
CA ARG A 89 1.61 0.85 -5.78
C ARG A 89 1.79 2.16 -6.53
N THR A 90 1.40 2.18 -7.81
CA THR A 90 1.42 3.38 -8.65
C THR A 90 0.75 4.58 -7.96
N ALA A 91 -0.44 4.41 -7.38
CA ALA A 91 -1.17 5.52 -6.75
C ALA A 91 -0.55 5.93 -5.41
N MET A 92 0.07 4.98 -4.70
CA MET A 92 0.73 5.21 -3.41
C MET A 92 2.01 6.03 -3.55
N ASP A 93 2.73 5.86 -4.66
CA ASP A 93 3.96 6.61 -4.96
C ASP A 93 3.68 8.04 -5.49
N MET A 94 2.44 8.35 -5.87
CA MET A 94 2.10 9.69 -6.36
C MET A 94 2.01 10.69 -5.21
N SER A 95 2.49 11.92 -5.43
CA SER A 95 2.38 13.04 -4.49
C SER A 95 1.01 13.74 -4.50
N ALA A 96 0.19 13.49 -5.53
CA ALA A 96 -1.16 14.03 -5.68
C ALA A 96 -1.98 13.14 -6.61
N ARG A 97 -3.31 13.35 -6.69
CA ARG A 97 -4.16 12.66 -7.66
C ARG A 97 -3.76 13.02 -9.09
N PRO A 98 -3.78 12.07 -10.04
CA PRO A 98 -3.62 12.41 -11.45
C PRO A 98 -4.73 13.36 -11.89
N THR A 99 -4.37 14.34 -12.71
CA THR A 99 -5.34 15.10 -13.48
C THR A 99 -5.40 14.51 -14.88
N PHE A 100 -6.58 14.56 -15.49
CA PHE A 100 -6.79 14.07 -16.85
C PHE A 100 -7.79 14.97 -17.56
N GLN A 101 -7.66 15.07 -18.87
CA GLN A 101 -8.65 15.69 -19.75
C GLN A 101 -9.26 14.58 -20.61
N ILE A 102 -10.58 14.44 -20.52
CA ILE A 102 -11.30 13.51 -21.37
C ILE A 102 -11.48 14.17 -22.74
N GLY A 103 -10.97 13.51 -23.79
CA GLY A 103 -11.19 13.94 -25.17
C GLY A 103 -12.58 13.58 -25.70
N THR A 104 -12.87 13.94 -26.95
CA THR A 104 -14.10 13.52 -27.62
C THR A 104 -14.13 11.99 -27.74
N ALA A 105 -15.21 11.38 -27.27
CA ALA A 105 -15.43 9.95 -27.46
C ALA A 105 -15.55 9.61 -28.95
N ARG A 106 -14.96 8.47 -29.36
CA ARG A 106 -15.14 7.90 -30.70
C ARG A 106 -15.59 6.45 -30.58
N MET A 107 -16.44 6.00 -31.50
CA MET A 107 -16.64 4.57 -31.70
C MET A 107 -15.35 3.96 -32.24
N LEU A 108 -15.01 2.78 -31.74
CA LEU A 108 -14.05 1.90 -32.39
C LEU A 108 -14.85 1.02 -33.36
N ASP A 109 -14.37 0.85 -34.59
CA ASP A 109 -14.96 -0.13 -35.50
C ASP A 109 -14.82 -1.54 -34.89
N PRO A 110 -15.84 -2.41 -35.04
CA PRO A 110 -15.90 -3.71 -34.38
C PRO A 110 -14.78 -4.68 -34.79
#